data_AF-A0A354EUT2-F1
#
_entry.id   AF-A0A354EUT2-F1
#
_cell.length_a   1.000
_cell.length_b   1.000
_cell.length_c   1.000
_cell.angle_alpha   90.00
_cell.angle_beta   90.00
_cell.angle_gamma   90.00
#
_symmetry.space_group_name_H-M   'P 1'
#
loop_
_entity.id
_entity.type
_entity.pdbx_description
1 polymer ?
#
loop_
_entity_poly.entity_id
_entity_poly.type
_entity_poly.pdbx_seq_one_letter_code
_entity_poly.pdbx_strand_id
1 'polypeptide(L)'
;MARLPINRPVNLAPDLTQTTFENVDLNLHDLYQHCRETGAIVGRTFIGCRIDGPAIVLIGGGTTFDETNFGDPRGGMTNLLLQPMGDKALGTVPMHDCTFIGCEFYNVGFTGAKDILEQLAAVPTVAGPNAGPAA
;
A
#
# COMPACT_ATOMS: atom_id res chain seq x y z
N MET A 1 6.19 8.63 11.20
CA MET A 1 7.49 8.74 10.50
C MET A 1 7.45 7.75 9.34
N ALA A 2 8.09 8.01 8.20
CA ALA A 2 8.13 6.99 7.15
C ALA A 2 9.31 6.05 7.39
N ARG A 3 9.07 4.75 7.26
CA ARG A 3 10.06 3.70 7.48
C ARG A 3 11.09 3.63 6.36
N LEU A 4 12.26 3.11 6.70
CA LEU A 4 13.25 2.67 5.72
C LEU A 4 12.69 1.53 4.85
N PRO A 5 13.18 1.37 3.61
CA PRO A 5 12.87 0.20 2.79
C PRO A 5 13.16 -1.11 3.55
N ILE A 6 12.31 -2.11 3.35
CA ILE A 6 12.51 -3.43 3.92
C ILE A 6 13.65 -4.10 3.14
N ASN A 7 14.80 -4.36 3.78
CA ASN A 7 15.98 -4.94 3.14
C ASN A 7 16.15 -6.46 3.36
N ARG A 8 15.09 -7.15 3.83
CA ARG A 8 15.12 -8.61 4.01
C ARG A 8 14.88 -9.36 2.68
N PRO A 9 15.33 -10.62 2.56
CA PRO A 9 14.95 -11.49 1.44
C PRO A 9 13.43 -11.63 1.32
N VAL A 10 12.96 -11.93 0.10
CA VAL A 10 11.54 -12.17 -0.16
C VAL A 10 11.04 -13.34 0.69
N ASN A 11 9.95 -13.12 1.40
CA ASN A 11 9.28 -14.06 2.30
C ASN A 11 7.78 -14.07 2.00
N LEU A 12 7.37 -14.80 0.96
CA LEU A 12 5.97 -14.83 0.52
C LEU A 12 5.04 -15.36 1.60
N ALA A 13 3.88 -14.73 1.76
CA ALA A 13 2.84 -15.24 2.65
C ALA A 13 2.39 -16.65 2.23
N PRO A 14 2.45 -17.66 3.13
CA PRO A 14 2.12 -19.04 2.78
C PRO A 14 0.60 -19.30 2.69
N ASP A 15 -0.20 -18.46 3.33
CA ASP A 15 -1.66 -18.55 3.36
C ASP A 15 -2.26 -17.14 3.26
N LEU A 16 -2.99 -16.88 2.18
CA LEU A 16 -3.61 -15.59 1.87
C LEU A 16 -5.02 -15.43 2.45
N THR A 17 -5.55 -16.46 3.13
CA THR A 17 -6.88 -16.41 3.77
C THR A 17 -6.85 -15.76 5.16
N GLN A 18 -5.66 -15.57 5.72
CA GLN A 18 -5.42 -15.01 7.04
C GLN A 18 -5.97 -13.58 7.18
N THR A 19 -6.36 -13.23 8.41
CA THR A 19 -6.78 -11.86 8.78
C THR A 19 -5.61 -10.98 9.19
N THR A 20 -4.50 -11.58 9.63
CA THR A 20 -3.30 -10.87 10.10
C THR A 20 -2.08 -11.44 9.39
N PHE A 21 -1.22 -10.55 8.90
CA PHE A 21 0.03 -10.87 8.22
C PHE A 21 1.19 -10.17 8.93
N GLU A 22 2.26 -10.93 9.22
CA GLU A 22 3.42 -10.40 9.93
C GLU A 22 4.71 -10.77 9.21
N ASN A 23 5.53 -9.77 8.88
CA ASN A 23 6.87 -9.93 8.30
C ASN A 23 6.93 -10.79 7.01
N VAL A 24 5.86 -10.74 6.22
CA VAL A 24 5.72 -11.44 4.93
C VAL A 24 5.58 -10.46 3.76
N ASP A 25 5.73 -10.97 2.56
CA ASP A 25 5.54 -10.25 1.30
C ASP A 25 4.30 -10.75 0.59
N LEU A 26 3.52 -9.81 0.06
CA LEU A 26 2.21 -10.05 -0.50
C LEU A 26 2.12 -9.40 -1.87
N ASN A 27 1.90 -10.21 -2.91
CA ASN A 27 1.51 -9.67 -4.21
C ASN A 27 0.04 -9.28 -4.18
N LEU A 28 -0.27 -8.02 -4.56
CA LEU A 28 -1.63 -7.50 -4.51
C LEU A 28 -2.60 -8.22 -5.44
N HIS A 29 -2.14 -8.70 -6.61
CA HIS A 29 -2.98 -9.47 -7.51
C HIS A 29 -3.36 -10.80 -6.86
N ASP A 30 -2.40 -11.54 -6.34
CA ASP A 30 -2.65 -12.85 -5.72
C ASP A 30 -3.57 -12.72 -4.49
N LEU A 31 -3.34 -11.72 -3.65
CA LEU A 31 -4.19 -11.44 -2.50
C LEU A 31 -5.63 -11.08 -2.94
N TYR A 32 -5.78 -10.21 -3.93
CA TYR A 32 -7.10 -9.85 -4.45
C TYR A 32 -7.84 -11.04 -5.08
N GLN A 33 -7.13 -11.94 -5.77
CA GLN A 33 -7.73 -13.15 -6.34
C GLN A 33 -8.35 -14.06 -5.27
N HIS A 34 -7.81 -14.06 -4.04
CA HIS A 34 -8.40 -14.77 -2.89
C HIS A 34 -9.62 -14.03 -2.29
N CYS A 35 -9.76 -12.74 -2.57
CA CYS A 35 -10.89 -11.90 -2.14
C CYS A 35 -11.86 -11.56 -3.29
N ARG A 36 -11.72 -12.21 -4.46
CA ARG A 36 -12.50 -11.84 -5.66
C ARG A 36 -14.01 -11.91 -5.42
N GLU A 37 -14.47 -12.84 -4.60
CA GLU A 37 -15.90 -13.08 -4.35
C GLU A 37 -16.52 -11.94 -3.53
N THR A 38 -15.74 -11.34 -2.62
CA THR A 38 -16.13 -10.14 -1.88
C THR A 38 -15.90 -8.87 -2.69
N GLY A 39 -15.06 -8.92 -3.72
CA GLY A 39 -14.70 -7.79 -4.59
C GLY A 39 -13.80 -6.75 -3.93
N ALA A 40 -13.29 -7.04 -2.72
CA ALA A 40 -12.45 -6.15 -1.93
C ALA A 40 -11.68 -6.93 -0.86
N ILE A 41 -10.51 -6.42 -0.48
CA ILE A 41 -9.76 -6.89 0.69
C ILE A 41 -10.30 -6.13 1.91
N VAL A 42 -10.83 -6.85 2.89
CA VAL A 42 -11.57 -6.25 4.02
C VAL A 42 -11.07 -6.77 5.35
N GLY A 43 -10.91 -5.89 6.33
CA GLY A 43 -10.68 -6.29 7.73
C GLY A 43 -9.35 -7.00 7.95
N ARG A 44 -8.30 -6.62 7.22
CA ARG A 44 -6.97 -7.25 7.28
C ARG A 44 -5.96 -6.37 7.98
N THR A 45 -5.11 -6.97 8.81
CA THR A 45 -4.00 -6.29 9.48
C THR A 45 -2.66 -6.77 8.90
N PHE A 46 -1.80 -5.83 8.53
CA PHE A 46 -0.48 -6.08 7.96
C PHE A 46 0.58 -5.41 8.83
N ILE A 47 1.57 -6.17 9.29
CA ILE A 47 2.60 -5.70 10.22
C ILE A 47 3.98 -6.04 9.65
N GLY A 48 4.78 -5.02 9.33
CA GLY A 48 6.12 -5.22 8.77
C GLY A 48 6.13 -5.94 7.42
N CYS A 49 5.04 -5.86 6.67
CA CYS A 49 4.89 -6.53 5.39
C CYS A 49 5.42 -5.68 4.23
N ARG A 50 5.88 -6.33 3.16
CA ARG A 50 5.98 -5.68 1.85
C ARG A 50 4.74 -6.01 1.03
N ILE A 51 4.13 -4.98 0.46
CA ILE A 51 2.92 -5.06 -0.36
C ILE A 51 3.31 -4.69 -1.80
N ASP A 52 3.37 -5.69 -2.66
CA ASP A 52 3.94 -5.60 -3.99
C ASP A 52 2.86 -5.42 -5.07
N GLY A 53 3.07 -4.43 -5.94
CA GLY A 53 2.36 -4.26 -7.20
C GLY A 53 2.98 -5.05 -8.37
N PRO A 54 2.71 -4.68 -9.64
CA PRO A 54 2.02 -3.45 -10.07
C PRO A 54 0.52 -3.47 -9.77
N ALA A 55 0.02 -2.45 -9.09
CA ALA A 55 -1.41 -2.28 -8.83
C ALA A 55 -1.77 -0.83 -8.46
N ILE A 56 -3.06 -0.49 -8.60
CA ILE A 56 -3.64 0.72 -8.03
C ILE A 56 -4.59 0.30 -6.92
N VAL A 57 -4.33 0.72 -5.68
CA VAL A 57 -5.20 0.44 -4.54
C VAL A 57 -6.26 1.53 -4.44
N LEU A 58 -7.53 1.13 -4.36
CA LEU A 58 -8.63 2.02 -4.02
C LEU A 58 -8.82 1.99 -2.49
N ILE A 59 -8.43 3.09 -1.84
CA ILE A 59 -8.54 3.24 -0.39
C ILE A 59 -9.98 3.60 -0.03
N GLY A 60 -10.64 2.69 0.67
CA GLY A 60 -11.94 2.89 1.27
C GLY A 60 -11.87 3.20 2.76
N GLY A 61 -13.02 3.57 3.33
CA GLY A 61 -13.16 3.91 4.74
C GLY A 61 -12.63 2.84 5.70
N GLY A 62 -12.17 3.28 6.86
CA GLY A 62 -11.60 2.42 7.90
C GLY A 62 -10.16 1.95 7.64
N THR A 63 -9.60 2.20 6.46
CA THR A 63 -8.21 1.84 6.15
C THR A 63 -7.23 2.84 6.76
N THR A 64 -6.24 2.36 7.51
CA THR A 64 -5.27 3.19 8.25
C THR A 64 -3.83 2.79 7.97
N PHE A 65 -2.93 3.79 7.98
CA PHE A 65 -1.50 3.61 7.77
C PHE A 65 -0.73 4.19 8.95
N ASP A 66 0.12 3.38 9.56
CA ASP A 66 1.04 3.77 10.62
C ASP A 66 2.46 3.34 10.24
N GLU A 67 3.42 4.25 10.40
CA GLU A 67 4.84 4.03 10.08
C GLU A 67 5.10 3.38 8.70
N THR A 68 4.27 3.70 7.70
CA THR A 68 4.29 3.05 6.38
C THR A 68 5.21 3.77 5.39
N ASN A 69 6.01 3.01 4.64
CA ASN A 69 6.73 3.49 3.46
C ASN A 69 5.87 3.24 2.20
N PHE A 70 5.57 4.30 1.44
CA PHE A 70 4.70 4.20 0.26
C PHE A 70 5.43 3.91 -1.06
N GLY A 71 6.77 3.87 -1.06
CA GLY A 71 7.54 3.36 -2.20
C GLY A 71 8.02 4.39 -3.24
N ASP A 72 7.83 5.70 -3.01
CA ASP A 72 8.50 6.75 -3.80
C ASP A 72 9.63 7.41 -2.98
N PRO A 73 10.86 6.88 -3.03
CA PRO A 73 11.98 7.41 -2.24
C PRO A 73 12.51 8.76 -2.76
N ARG A 74 12.08 9.21 -3.93
CA ARG A 74 12.62 10.42 -4.61
C ARG A 74 11.57 11.47 -4.92
N GLY A 75 10.31 11.23 -4.56
CA GLY A 75 9.19 12.12 -4.82
C GLY A 75 8.25 12.23 -3.63
N GLY A 76 7.10 12.85 -3.87
CA GLY A 76 6.06 13.02 -2.85
C GLY A 76 4.92 12.04 -3.05
N MET A 77 4.10 11.88 -2.02
CA MET A 77 2.89 11.05 -2.09
C MET A 77 2.06 11.35 -3.35
N THR A 78 2.01 12.62 -3.77
CA THR A 78 1.28 13.08 -4.96
C THR A 78 1.67 12.36 -6.25
N ASN A 79 2.88 11.81 -6.38
CA ASN A 79 3.28 11.01 -7.54
C ASN A 79 2.59 9.65 -7.60
N LEU A 80 2.14 9.16 -6.45
CA LEU A 80 1.47 7.87 -6.29
C LEU A 80 -0.05 8.01 -6.35
N LEU A 81 -0.58 9.23 -6.25
CA LEU A 81 -2.02 9.49 -6.24
C LEU A 81 -2.57 9.61 -7.66
N LEU A 82 -3.62 8.85 -7.93
CA LEU A 82 -4.32 8.83 -9.20
C LEU A 82 -5.78 9.23 -8.99
N GLN A 83 -6.21 10.28 -9.70
CA GLN A 83 -7.60 10.72 -9.71
C GLN A 83 -8.27 10.29 -11.01
N PRO A 84 -9.41 9.58 -10.97
CA PRO A 84 -10.17 9.26 -12.18
C PRO A 84 -10.74 10.55 -12.80
N MET A 85 -10.87 10.57 -14.13
CA MET A 85 -11.55 11.66 -14.85
C MET A 85 -13.08 11.64 -14.65
N GLY A 86 -13.62 10.52 -14.16
CA GLY A 86 -15.04 10.33 -13.87
C GLY A 86 -15.33 10.22 -12.37
N ASP A 87 -16.49 9.67 -12.03
CA ASP A 87 -16.98 9.49 -10.66
C ASP A 87 -16.43 8.24 -9.96
N LYS A 88 -15.83 7.31 -10.72
CA LYS A 88 -15.29 6.05 -10.20
C LYS A 88 -14.00 5.62 -10.90
N ALA A 89 -13.14 4.93 -10.15
CA ALA A 89 -11.98 4.22 -10.68
C ALA A 89 -12.33 2.73 -10.86
N LEU A 90 -12.07 2.17 -12.04
CA LEU A 90 -12.22 0.75 -12.34
C LEU A 90 -10.84 0.10 -12.53
N GLY A 91 -10.74 -1.20 -12.24
CA GLY A 91 -9.47 -1.95 -12.36
C GLY A 91 -8.51 -1.75 -11.18
N THR A 92 -9.02 -1.25 -10.06
CA THR A 92 -8.27 -1.07 -8.80
C THR A 92 -8.39 -2.31 -7.91
N VAL A 93 -7.56 -2.37 -6.87
CA VAL A 93 -7.68 -3.31 -5.75
C VAL A 93 -8.38 -2.58 -4.59
N PRO A 94 -9.67 -2.81 -4.33
CA PRO A 94 -10.39 -2.12 -3.26
C PRO A 94 -9.98 -2.64 -1.89
N MET A 95 -9.78 -1.73 -0.93
CA MET A 95 -9.45 -2.05 0.45
C MET A 95 -10.33 -1.29 1.43
N HIS A 96 -10.88 -1.99 2.42
CA HIS A 96 -11.70 -1.43 3.49
C HIS A 96 -11.27 -1.98 4.85
N ASP A 97 -11.36 -1.18 5.90
CA ASP A 97 -11.08 -1.60 7.28
C ASP A 97 -9.74 -2.33 7.43
N CYS A 98 -8.74 -1.95 6.63
CA CYS A 98 -7.41 -2.56 6.65
C CYS A 98 -6.42 -1.71 7.45
N THR A 99 -5.50 -2.36 8.15
CA THR A 99 -4.50 -1.68 8.98
C THR A 99 -3.11 -2.05 8.51
N PHE A 100 -2.29 -1.05 8.17
CA PHE A 100 -0.90 -1.22 7.78
C PHE A 100 0.02 -0.61 8.83
N ILE A 101 0.90 -1.41 9.43
CA ILE A 101 1.79 -0.99 10.51
C ILE A 101 3.23 -1.32 10.13
N GLY A 102 4.03 -0.30 9.90
CA GLY A 102 5.45 -0.49 9.58
C GLY A 102 5.69 -1.21 8.25
N CYS A 103 4.72 -1.14 7.34
CA CYS A 103 4.76 -1.80 6.03
C CYS A 103 5.51 -0.98 4.98
N GLU A 104 5.85 -1.63 3.87
CA GLU A 104 6.35 -1.01 2.66
C GLU A 104 5.41 -1.36 1.49
N PHE A 105 5.07 -0.37 0.68
CA PHE A 105 4.47 -0.57 -0.64
C PHE A 105 5.55 -0.43 -1.71
N TYR A 106 5.55 -1.32 -2.69
CA TYR A 106 6.48 -1.28 -3.82
C TYR A 106 5.71 -1.37 -5.14
N ASN A 107 5.94 -0.38 -6.03
CA ASN A 107 5.30 -0.29 -7.33
C ASN A 107 3.75 -0.24 -7.26
N VAL A 108 3.22 0.56 -6.32
CA VAL A 108 1.78 0.71 -6.05
C VAL A 108 1.36 2.17 -6.17
N GLY A 109 0.28 2.42 -6.91
CA GLY A 109 -0.44 3.70 -6.88
C GLY A 109 -1.67 3.64 -5.98
N PHE A 110 -2.19 4.80 -5.59
CA PHE A 110 -3.35 4.93 -4.72
C PHE A 110 -4.42 5.81 -5.37
N THR A 111 -5.67 5.44 -5.18
CA THR A 111 -6.83 6.24 -5.52
C THR A 111 -7.87 6.15 -4.40
N GLY A 112 -8.86 7.03 -4.41
CA GLY A 112 -9.84 7.13 -3.32
C GLY A 112 -10.82 8.25 -3.53
N ALA A 113 -11.71 8.43 -2.55
CA ALA A 113 -12.52 9.63 -2.45
C ALA A 113 -11.61 10.87 -2.30
N LYS A 114 -12.13 12.04 -2.68
CA LYS A 114 -11.34 13.28 -2.73
C LYS A 114 -10.68 13.61 -1.39
N ASP A 115 -11.41 13.47 -0.30
CA ASP A 115 -10.93 13.69 1.06
C ASP A 115 -9.80 12.71 1.45
N ILE A 116 -9.89 11.45 1.04
CA ILE A 116 -8.83 10.46 1.23
C ILE A 116 -7.58 10.85 0.43
N LEU A 117 -7.74 11.27 -0.83
CA LEU A 117 -6.62 11.73 -1.66
C LEU A 117 -5.95 12.96 -1.05
N GLU A 118 -6.72 13.91 -0.52
CA GLU A 118 -6.19 15.10 0.16
C GLU A 118 -5.43 14.73 1.45
N GLN A 119 -5.95 13.78 2.24
CA GLN A 119 -5.26 13.27 3.43
C GLN A 119 -3.95 12.57 3.09
N LEU A 120 -3.95 11.72 2.06
CA LEU A 120 -2.73 11.07 1.59
C LEU A 120 -1.74 12.10 1.06
N ALA A 121 -2.18 13.06 0.24
CA ALA A 121 -1.31 14.11 -0.29
C ALA A 121 -0.62 14.95 0.80
N ALA A 122 -1.23 15.06 1.99
CA ALA A 122 -0.66 15.73 3.15
C ALA A 122 0.37 14.89 3.91
N VAL A 123 0.54 13.60 3.58
CA VAL A 123 1.59 12.75 4.17
C VAL A 123 2.95 13.35 3.79
N PRO A 124 3.78 13.72 4.79
CA PRO A 124 5.08 14.33 4.50
C PRO A 124 5.98 13.36 3.74
N THR A 125 6.60 13.85 2.66
CA THR A 125 7.79 13.19 2.11
C THR A 125 8.87 13.22 3.17
N VAL A 126 9.23 12.06 3.70
CA VAL A 126 10.50 11.95 4.42
C VAL A 126 11.54 11.53 3.38
N ALA A 127 12.62 12.30 3.28
CA ALA A 127 13.78 11.80 2.58
C ALA A 127 14.24 10.53 3.29
N GLY A 128 14.26 9.39 2.57
CA GLY A 128 15.02 8.24 3.04
C GLY A 128 16.47 8.67 3.33
N PRO A 129 17.19 7.97 4.22
CA PRO A 129 18.60 8.27 4.45
C PRO A 129 19.28 8.30 3.09
N ASN A 130 20.01 9.38 2.82
CA ASN A 130 20.71 9.61 1.56
C ASN A 130 21.28 8.28 1.08
N ALA A 131 20.72 7.71 0.01
CA ALA A 131 21.40 6.66 -0.70
C ALA A 131 22.73 7.30 -1.12
N GLY A 132 23.81 6.91 -0.45
CA GLY A 132 25.15 7.35 -0.80
C GLY A 132 25.37 7.16 -2.30
N PRO A 133 26.29 7.91 -2.92
CA PRO A 133 26.44 7.90 -4.36
C PRO A 133 26.60 6.46 -4.83
N ALA A 134 25.75 6.06 -5.78
CA ALA A 134 25.88 4.77 -6.45
C ALA A 134 27.30 4.70 -7.02
N ALA A 135 28.04 3.67 -6.59
CA ALA A 135 29.34 3.32 -7.13
C ALA A 135 29.21 2.76 -8.56
#